data_AF-A0A7Y4V8I3-F1
#
_entry.id   AF-A0A7Y4V8I3-F1
#
_cell.length_a   1.000
_cell.length_b   1.000
_cell.length_c   1.000
_cell.angle_alpha   90.00
_cell.angle_beta   90.00
_cell.angle_gamma   90.00
#
_symmetry.space_group_name_H-M   'P 1'
#
loop_
_entity.id
_entity.type
_entity.pdbx_description
1 polymer ?
#
loop_
_entity_poly.entity_id
_entity_poly.type
_entity_poly.pdbx_seq_one_letter_code
_entity_poly.pdbx_strand_id
1 'polypeptide(L)'
;TAIIFLLGMLLAIVPKFDFSTVRIPGVLQRISIVFFFCAIIYLKTNWLTQFRLALMLLVGYFILMTMIPVPGIGDANLEPETNIGAWLDRLLLEGHLWSQSKTWDPEGIVSTIPAIATGLIGMLAGQLFSRFDQPAEKVTWLFFTGAALIVTGLAWGLIFPINKALWTSSYVLYTGGIAMQFLAACYWLIDVQGIKKWSTPFIYYGMNAIFVFVASGFLVKLLSGIKIGEGDSELSLWSYLYQNMYASWLTPMNASLAFALTLILFFLVILWQMYKRKIFVKV
;
A
#
# COMPACT_ATOMS: atom_id res chain seq x y z
N THR A 1 15.99 1.59 1.58
CA THR A 1 15.37 1.02 2.80
C THR A 1 15.32 2.00 3.96
N ALA A 2 16.46 2.36 4.58
CA ALA A 2 16.48 3.16 5.81
C ALA A 2 15.76 4.51 5.67
N ILE A 3 15.96 5.21 4.56
CA ILE A 3 15.33 6.51 4.30
C ILE A 3 13.79 6.38 4.21
N ILE A 4 13.26 5.34 3.55
CA ILE A 4 11.80 5.10 3.47
C ILE A 4 11.22 4.87 4.87
N PHE A 5 11.89 4.06 5.70
CA PHE A 5 11.47 3.80 7.07
C PHE A 5 11.47 5.09 7.91
N LEU A 6 12.53 5.88 7.83
CA LEU A 6 12.65 7.15 8.55
C LEU A 6 11.61 8.18 8.12
N LEU A 7 11.29 8.26 6.81
CA LEU A 7 10.19 9.10 6.31
C LEU A 7 8.84 8.66 6.87
N GLY A 8 8.60 7.36 7.00
CA GLY A 8 7.42 6.81 7.67
C GLY A 8 7.31 7.21 9.13
N MET A 9 8.42 7.11 9.87
CA MET A 9 8.46 7.49 11.29
C MET A 9 8.28 9.00 11.48
N LEU A 10 8.90 9.81 10.62
CA LEU A 10 8.72 11.26 10.62
C LEU A 10 7.26 11.63 10.35
N LEU A 11 6.63 10.99 9.36
CA LEU A 11 5.20 11.18 9.13
C LEU A 11 4.39 10.76 10.33
N ALA A 12 4.71 9.67 11.02
CA ALA A 12 3.95 9.22 12.19
C ALA A 12 4.02 10.21 13.36
N ILE A 13 5.21 10.78 13.61
CA ILE A 13 5.45 11.60 14.80
C ILE A 13 4.94 13.05 14.68
N VAL A 14 4.89 13.59 13.46
CA VAL A 14 4.41 14.95 13.22
C VAL A 14 2.89 15.04 13.39
N PRO A 15 2.35 16.11 14.01
CA PRO A 15 3.05 17.29 14.55
C PRO A 15 3.31 17.24 16.06
N LYS A 16 2.89 16.18 16.75
CA LYS A 16 2.90 16.13 18.22
C LYS A 16 4.28 15.82 18.82
N PHE A 17 5.18 15.21 18.05
CA PHE A 17 6.52 14.79 18.49
C PHE A 17 6.53 13.92 19.75
N ASP A 18 5.46 13.17 19.99
CA ASP A 18 5.33 12.27 21.13
C ASP A 18 5.73 10.85 20.72
N PHE A 19 6.87 10.39 21.23
CA PHE A 19 7.40 9.07 20.96
C PHE A 19 6.72 7.96 21.78
N SER A 20 5.98 8.31 22.84
CA SER A 20 5.34 7.32 23.72
C SER A 20 4.06 6.72 23.12
N THR A 21 3.39 7.45 22.23
CA THR A 21 2.11 7.04 21.60
C THR A 21 2.17 7.00 20.06
N VAL A 22 3.38 7.16 19.49
CA VAL A 22 3.54 7.19 18.03
C VAL A 22 3.20 5.84 17.42
N ARG A 23 2.43 5.83 16.33
CA ARG A 23 2.19 4.61 15.57
C ARG A 23 3.48 4.15 14.88
N ILE A 24 3.94 2.94 15.21
CA ILE A 24 5.16 2.35 14.65
C ILE A 24 4.89 1.62 13.32
N PRO A 25 3.97 0.63 13.26
CA PRO A 25 3.57 0.01 12.01
C PRO A 25 2.92 1.03 11.08
N GLY A 26 3.46 1.14 9.87
CA GLY A 26 2.98 2.07 8.86
C GLY A 26 3.35 1.63 7.45
N VAL A 27 2.70 2.24 6.47
CA VAL A 27 2.80 1.82 5.06
C VAL A 27 4.24 1.94 4.56
N LEU A 28 4.93 3.06 4.86
CA LEU A 28 6.32 3.26 4.45
C LEU A 28 7.29 2.31 5.18
N GLN A 29 7.07 2.07 6.48
CA GLN A 29 7.84 1.12 7.27
C GLN A 29 7.74 -0.28 6.67
N ARG A 30 6.52 -0.74 6.40
CA ARG A 30 6.29 -2.05 5.77
C ARG A 30 6.91 -2.13 4.38
N ILE A 31 6.72 -1.13 3.53
CA ILE A 31 7.36 -1.09 2.19
C ILE A 31 8.87 -1.22 2.31
N SER A 32 9.49 -0.53 3.29
CA SER A 32 10.93 -0.60 3.50
C SER A 32 11.39 -2.02 3.89
N ILE A 33 10.67 -2.70 4.79
CA ILE A 33 10.97 -4.07 5.24
C ILE A 33 10.80 -5.05 4.07
N VAL A 34 9.69 -4.96 3.34
CA VAL A 34 9.43 -5.79 2.16
C VAL A 34 10.54 -5.60 1.12
N PHE A 35 10.90 -4.35 0.82
CA PHE A 35 11.96 -4.04 -0.13
C PHE A 35 13.32 -4.60 0.32
N PHE A 36 13.65 -4.51 1.61
CA PHE A 36 14.88 -5.07 2.17
C PHE A 36 14.99 -6.57 1.94
N PHE A 37 13.96 -7.33 2.32
CA PHE A 37 13.96 -8.78 2.13
C PHE A 37 13.96 -9.15 0.64
N CYS A 38 13.16 -8.48 -0.19
CA CYS A 38 13.14 -8.72 -1.63
C CYS A 38 14.50 -8.46 -2.26
N ALA A 39 15.21 -7.38 -1.89
CA ALA A 39 16.52 -7.06 -2.42
C ALA A 39 17.57 -8.13 -2.06
N ILE A 40 17.59 -8.60 -0.80
CA ILE A 40 18.49 -9.67 -0.38
C ILE A 40 18.19 -10.96 -1.15
N ILE A 41 16.91 -11.34 -1.20
CA ILE A 41 16.46 -12.56 -1.88
C ILE A 41 16.80 -12.49 -3.38
N TYR A 42 16.59 -11.35 -4.03
CA TYR A 42 16.95 -11.13 -5.43
C TYR A 42 18.45 -11.35 -5.69
N LEU A 43 19.31 -10.77 -4.85
CA LEU A 43 20.76 -10.81 -5.03
C LEU A 43 21.39 -12.17 -4.69
N LYS A 44 20.75 -12.96 -3.82
CA LYS A 44 21.33 -14.19 -3.27
C LYS A 44 20.73 -15.47 -3.83
N THR A 45 19.61 -15.40 -4.55
CA THR A 45 18.85 -16.59 -4.94
C THR A 45 18.38 -16.53 -6.39
N ASN A 46 18.07 -17.70 -6.97
CA ASN A 46 17.55 -17.80 -8.32
C ASN A 46 16.01 -17.74 -8.35
N TRP A 47 15.45 -17.59 -9.55
CA TRP A 47 14.00 -17.50 -9.78
C TRP A 47 13.20 -18.63 -9.10
N LEU A 48 13.70 -19.87 -9.14
CA LEU A 48 13.00 -21.01 -8.55
C LEU A 48 12.96 -20.94 -7.02
N THR A 49 14.05 -20.53 -6.38
CA THR A 49 14.09 -20.29 -4.93
C THR A 49 13.17 -19.14 -4.54
N GLN A 50 13.14 -18.06 -5.32
CA GLN A 50 12.25 -16.92 -5.07
C GLN A 50 10.77 -17.32 -5.14
N PHE A 51 10.40 -18.13 -6.14
CA PHE A 51 9.06 -18.69 -6.27
C PHE A 51 8.70 -19.60 -5.07
N ARG A 52 9.61 -20.50 -4.68
CA ARG A 52 9.41 -21.37 -3.50
C ARG A 52 9.27 -20.58 -2.21
N LEU A 53 10.04 -19.50 -2.04
CA LEU A 53 9.93 -18.62 -0.88
C LEU A 53 8.58 -17.89 -0.85
N ALA A 54 8.12 -17.36 -2.00
CA ALA A 54 6.79 -16.75 -2.08
C ALA A 54 5.69 -17.76 -1.70
N LEU A 55 5.75 -18.99 -2.23
CA LEU A 55 4.80 -20.04 -1.89
C LEU A 55 4.87 -20.43 -0.41
N MET A 56 6.07 -20.59 0.15
CA MET A 56 6.27 -20.91 1.56
C MET A 56 5.69 -19.82 2.47
N LEU A 57 5.92 -18.54 2.16
CA LEU A 57 5.37 -17.44 2.94
C LEU A 57 3.83 -17.42 2.90
N LEU A 58 3.23 -17.66 1.73
CA LEU A 58 1.77 -17.68 1.56
C LEU A 58 1.11 -18.87 2.26
N VAL A 59 1.67 -20.07 2.11
CA VAL A 59 1.13 -21.29 2.75
C VAL A 59 1.40 -21.26 4.25
N GLY A 60 2.60 -20.85 4.67
CA GLY A 60 2.96 -20.72 6.08
C GLY A 60 2.08 -19.69 6.80
N TYR A 61 1.81 -18.55 6.17
CA TYR A 61 0.88 -17.56 6.71
C TYR A 61 -0.56 -18.09 6.79
N PHE A 62 -1.04 -18.81 5.78
CA PHE A 62 -2.36 -19.44 5.82
C PHE A 62 -2.48 -20.43 6.99
N ILE A 63 -1.50 -21.31 7.19
CA ILE A 63 -1.48 -22.26 8.32
C ILE A 63 -1.45 -21.51 9.65
N LEU A 64 -0.60 -20.49 9.78
CA LEU A 64 -0.50 -19.66 10.97
C LEU A 64 -1.85 -19.04 11.35
N MET A 65 -2.61 -18.53 10.38
CA MET A 65 -3.87 -17.83 10.63
C MET A 65 -5.07 -18.77 10.83
N THR A 66 -5.02 -20.01 10.33
CA THR A 66 -6.20 -20.90 10.28
C THR A 66 -6.08 -22.16 11.14
N MET A 67 -4.87 -22.55 11.56
CA MET A 67 -4.63 -23.81 12.26
C MET A 67 -3.98 -23.62 13.64
N ILE A 68 -3.36 -22.47 13.90
CA ILE A 68 -2.68 -22.21 15.17
C ILE A 68 -3.63 -21.50 16.14
N PRO A 69 -3.93 -22.08 17.31
CA PRO A 69 -4.78 -21.45 18.30
C PRO A 69 -4.12 -20.20 18.88
N VAL A 70 -4.95 -19.24 19.25
CA VAL A 70 -4.49 -17.93 19.75
C VAL A 70 -4.34 -18.00 21.28
N PRO A 71 -3.13 -17.74 21.83
CA PRO A 71 -2.89 -17.85 23.27
C PRO A 71 -3.82 -16.96 24.09
N GLY A 72 -4.52 -17.55 25.06
CA GLY A 72 -5.45 -16.84 25.95
C GLY A 72 -6.81 -16.50 25.32
N ILE A 73 -7.06 -16.89 24.07
CA ILE A 73 -8.34 -16.64 23.39
C ILE A 73 -9.02 -17.95 23.00
N GLY A 74 -8.32 -18.87 22.33
CA GLY A 74 -8.87 -20.16 21.91
C GLY A 74 -8.53 -20.50 20.47
N ASP A 75 -9.51 -21.05 19.74
CA ASP A 75 -9.33 -21.56 18.39
C ASP A 75 -8.91 -20.49 17.37
N ALA A 76 -8.25 -20.95 16.29
CA ALA A 76 -7.84 -20.09 15.19
C ALA A 76 -9.06 -19.40 14.55
N ASN A 77 -8.97 -18.08 14.38
CA ASN A 77 -10.04 -17.26 13.83
C ASN A 77 -9.46 -16.06 13.07
N LEU A 78 -10.29 -15.44 12.23
CA LEU A 78 -9.92 -14.27 11.41
C LEU A 78 -10.64 -13.00 11.87
N GLU A 79 -11.24 -13.02 13.05
CA GLU A 79 -11.97 -11.89 13.60
C GLU A 79 -11.00 -10.76 13.98
N PRO A 80 -11.37 -9.48 13.81
CA PRO A 80 -10.43 -8.36 13.89
C PRO A 80 -9.58 -8.30 15.16
N GLU A 81 -10.14 -8.65 16.32
CA GLU A 81 -9.46 -8.49 17.61
C GLU A 81 -8.88 -9.79 18.18
N THR A 82 -9.42 -10.93 17.79
CA THR A 82 -9.13 -12.22 18.40
C THR A 82 -8.23 -13.12 17.57
N ASN A 83 -7.83 -12.67 16.37
CA ASN A 83 -6.89 -13.39 15.52
C ASN A 83 -5.44 -13.30 16.04
N ILE A 84 -4.59 -14.23 15.59
CA ILE A 84 -3.19 -14.33 16.02
C ILE A 84 -2.35 -13.09 15.67
N GLY A 85 -2.67 -12.40 14.56
CA GLY A 85 -2.01 -11.16 14.16
C GLY A 85 -2.30 -10.05 15.16
N ALA A 86 -3.57 -9.85 15.49
CA ALA A 86 -4.01 -8.88 16.50
C ALA A 86 -3.42 -9.17 17.88
N TRP A 87 -3.36 -10.45 18.27
CA TRP A 87 -2.72 -10.86 19.52
C TRP A 87 -1.23 -10.49 19.56
N LEU A 88 -0.47 -10.80 18.50
CA LEU A 88 0.96 -10.49 18.46
C LEU A 88 1.23 -8.98 18.38
N ASP A 89 0.41 -8.27 17.61
CA ASP A 89 0.48 -6.81 17.53
C ASP A 89 0.29 -6.17 18.91
N ARG A 90 -0.68 -6.64 19.72
CA ARG A 90 -0.83 -6.16 21.10
C ARG A 90 0.33 -6.54 22.00
N LEU A 91 0.87 -7.75 21.87
CA LEU A 91 1.99 -8.21 22.69
C LEU A 91 3.27 -7.39 22.47
N LEU A 92 3.52 -6.97 21.22
CA LEU A 92 4.79 -6.35 20.83
C LEU A 92 4.70 -4.83 20.60
N LEU A 93 3.52 -4.29 20.32
CA LEU A 93 3.33 -2.91 19.86
C LEU A 93 2.24 -2.17 20.66
N GLU A 94 1.95 -2.60 21.90
CA GLU A 94 1.02 -1.90 22.78
C GLU A 94 1.34 -0.39 22.86
N GLY A 95 0.31 0.45 22.77
CA GLY A 95 0.46 1.92 22.73
C GLY A 95 0.92 2.50 21.39
N HIS A 96 1.35 1.66 20.44
CA HIS A 96 1.89 2.06 19.13
C HIS A 96 1.08 1.56 17.93
N LEU A 97 -0.14 1.06 18.16
CA LEU A 97 -1.06 0.55 17.14
C LEU A 97 -1.86 1.66 16.47
N TRP A 98 -2.53 1.33 15.37
CA TRP A 98 -3.41 2.25 14.66
C TRP A 98 -4.54 2.77 15.56
N SER A 99 -4.69 4.09 15.60
CA SER A 99 -5.59 4.76 16.54
C SER A 99 -7.08 4.45 16.35
N GLN A 100 -7.49 3.99 15.15
CA GLN A 100 -8.88 3.67 14.85
C GLN A 100 -9.30 2.30 15.37
N SER A 101 -8.43 1.29 15.22
CA SER A 101 -8.67 -0.06 15.73
C SER A 101 -8.27 -0.20 17.20
N LYS A 102 -7.15 0.41 17.62
CA LYS A 102 -6.50 0.29 18.94
C LYS A 102 -6.05 -1.12 19.33
N THR A 103 -6.68 -2.17 18.79
CA THR A 103 -6.50 -3.57 19.17
C THR A 103 -5.72 -4.39 18.15
N TRP A 104 -5.48 -3.87 16.95
CA TRP A 104 -4.74 -4.54 15.86
C TRP A 104 -4.21 -3.52 14.85
N ASP A 105 -3.20 -3.87 14.04
CA ASP A 105 -2.69 -2.98 13.01
C ASP A 105 -2.70 -3.61 11.61
N PRO A 106 -3.34 -2.98 10.59
CA PRO A 106 -3.29 -3.49 9.22
C PRO A 106 -1.85 -3.61 8.70
N GLU A 107 -0.98 -2.71 9.18
CA GLU A 107 0.49 -2.60 9.19
C GLU A 107 1.34 -3.72 9.79
N GLY A 108 0.71 -4.60 10.57
CA GLY A 108 1.32 -5.38 11.65
C GLY A 108 2.44 -6.34 11.26
N ILE A 109 3.06 -6.93 12.28
CA ILE A 109 4.24 -7.80 12.10
C ILE A 109 3.84 -9.05 11.31
N VAL A 110 2.73 -9.69 11.72
CA VAL A 110 2.25 -10.95 11.13
C VAL A 110 1.78 -10.74 9.68
N SER A 111 1.05 -9.66 9.40
CA SER A 111 0.59 -9.31 8.05
C SER A 111 1.73 -8.83 7.13
N THR A 112 2.93 -8.53 7.67
CA THR A 112 4.11 -8.23 6.86
C THR A 112 4.70 -9.47 6.18
N ILE A 113 4.46 -10.68 6.70
CA ILE A 113 4.89 -11.96 6.09
C ILE A 113 4.34 -12.11 4.66
N PRO A 114 3.00 -12.09 4.44
CA PRO A 114 2.44 -12.15 3.09
C PRO A 114 2.69 -10.87 2.27
N ALA A 115 2.98 -9.73 2.92
CA ALA A 115 3.42 -8.53 2.21
C ALA A 115 4.80 -8.72 1.54
N ILE A 116 5.71 -9.47 2.17
CA ILE A 116 6.98 -9.88 1.53
C ILE A 116 6.68 -10.75 0.30
N ALA A 117 5.75 -11.70 0.40
CA ALA A 117 5.33 -12.50 -0.75
C ALA A 117 4.75 -11.65 -1.89
N THR A 118 4.02 -10.58 -1.58
CA THR A 118 3.55 -9.59 -2.59
C THR A 118 4.73 -8.95 -3.32
N GLY A 119 5.76 -8.53 -2.58
CA GLY A 119 7.00 -7.99 -3.14
C GLY A 119 7.74 -9.00 -4.03
N LEU A 120 7.79 -10.28 -3.60
CA LEU A 120 8.38 -11.36 -4.40
C LEU A 120 7.60 -11.61 -5.69
N ILE A 121 6.26 -11.58 -5.67
CA ILE A 121 5.43 -11.67 -6.89
C ILE A 121 5.76 -10.54 -7.86
N GLY A 122 5.86 -9.29 -7.37
CA GLY A 122 6.26 -8.14 -8.20
C GLY A 122 7.66 -8.30 -8.79
N MET A 123 8.61 -8.80 -8.01
CA MET A 123 9.96 -9.10 -8.45
C MET A 123 10.01 -10.20 -9.53
N LEU A 124 9.23 -11.28 -9.34
CA LEU A 124 9.09 -12.36 -10.32
C LEU A 124 8.41 -11.86 -11.61
N ALA A 125 7.41 -10.98 -11.50
CA ALA A 125 6.76 -10.33 -12.64
C ALA A 125 7.75 -9.47 -13.44
N GLY A 126 8.63 -8.72 -12.76
CA GLY A 126 9.71 -7.96 -13.39
C GLY A 126 10.69 -8.86 -14.14
N GLN A 127 11.12 -9.97 -13.54
CA GLN A 127 11.98 -10.96 -14.22
C GLN A 127 11.29 -11.61 -15.41
N LEU A 128 10.01 -11.95 -15.29
CA LEU A 128 9.20 -12.48 -16.41
C LEU A 128 9.13 -11.48 -17.55
N PHE A 129 8.92 -10.20 -17.25
CA PHE A 129 8.88 -9.12 -18.23
C PHE A 129 10.22 -8.92 -18.94
N SER A 130 11.34 -9.07 -18.23
CA SER A 130 12.70 -8.95 -18.79
C SER A 130 13.16 -10.21 -19.54
N ARG A 131 12.46 -11.35 -19.41
CA ARG A 131 12.88 -12.63 -20.00
C ARG A 131 12.65 -12.71 -21.51
N PHE A 132 11.62 -12.03 -22.01
CA PHE A 132 11.23 -12.07 -23.42
C PHE A 132 11.67 -10.78 -24.10
N ASP A 133 12.13 -10.86 -25.35
CA ASP A 133 12.46 -9.66 -26.13
C ASP A 133 11.23 -9.13 -26.88
N GLN A 134 10.40 -10.05 -27.40
CA GLN A 134 9.25 -9.69 -28.22
C GLN A 134 8.14 -9.05 -27.36
N PRO A 135 7.63 -7.86 -27.71
CA PRO A 135 6.59 -7.20 -26.94
C PRO A 135 5.31 -8.04 -26.80
N ALA A 136 4.92 -8.79 -27.84
CA ALA A 136 3.75 -9.66 -27.81
C ALA A 136 3.89 -10.78 -26.76
N GLU A 137 5.08 -11.38 -26.63
CA GLU A 137 5.34 -12.41 -25.63
C GLU A 137 5.30 -11.85 -24.21
N LYS A 138 5.91 -10.67 -23.97
CA LYS A 138 5.83 -9.98 -22.66
C LYS A 138 4.39 -9.77 -22.21
N VAL A 139 3.58 -9.21 -23.10
CA VAL A 139 2.17 -8.93 -22.86
C VAL A 139 1.42 -10.24 -22.58
N THR A 140 1.59 -11.24 -23.44
CA THR A 140 0.90 -12.54 -23.32
C THR A 140 1.23 -13.22 -21.99
N TRP A 141 2.51 -13.31 -21.62
CA TRP A 141 2.92 -13.97 -20.39
C TRP A 141 2.48 -13.22 -19.14
N LEU A 142 2.50 -11.88 -19.13
CA LEU A 142 1.95 -11.09 -18.03
C LEU A 142 0.43 -11.27 -17.90
N PHE A 143 -0.32 -11.23 -19.00
CA PHE A 143 -1.77 -11.45 -19.00
C PHE A 143 -2.10 -12.87 -18.49
N PHE A 144 -1.40 -13.89 -19.00
CA PHE A 144 -1.63 -15.28 -18.63
C PHE A 144 -1.32 -15.54 -17.15
N THR A 145 -0.13 -15.14 -16.69
CA THR A 145 0.27 -15.34 -15.29
C THR A 145 -0.56 -14.51 -14.33
N GLY A 146 -0.90 -13.27 -14.69
CA GLY A 146 -1.82 -12.44 -13.93
C GLY A 146 -3.22 -13.07 -13.80
N ALA A 147 -3.73 -13.70 -14.85
CA ALA A 147 -5.04 -14.37 -14.83
C ALA A 147 -4.99 -15.63 -13.95
N ALA A 148 -3.92 -16.42 -14.06
CA ALA A 148 -3.69 -17.57 -13.20
C ALA A 148 -3.64 -17.17 -11.71
N LEU A 149 -2.96 -16.07 -11.37
CA LEU A 149 -2.92 -15.54 -10.00
C LEU A 149 -4.29 -15.07 -9.52
N ILE A 150 -5.07 -14.38 -10.36
CA ILE A 150 -6.44 -13.96 -10.04
C ILE A 150 -7.32 -15.18 -9.73
N VAL A 151 -7.35 -16.17 -10.62
CA VAL A 151 -8.15 -17.39 -10.44
C VAL A 151 -7.74 -18.14 -9.19
N THR A 152 -6.43 -18.28 -8.95
CA THR A 152 -5.92 -18.96 -7.75
C THR A 152 -6.27 -18.18 -6.48
N GLY A 153 -6.17 -16.84 -6.51
CA GLY A 153 -6.56 -15.98 -5.40
C GLY A 153 -8.06 -16.05 -5.08
N LEU A 154 -8.91 -16.09 -6.09
CA LEU A 154 -10.36 -16.27 -5.94
C LEU A 154 -10.71 -17.66 -5.41
N ALA A 155 -10.09 -18.71 -5.94
CA ALA A 155 -10.30 -20.08 -5.47
C ALA A 155 -9.86 -20.27 -4.02
N TRP A 156 -8.68 -19.75 -3.66
CA TRP A 156 -8.21 -19.76 -2.26
C TRP A 156 -9.09 -18.86 -1.38
N GLY A 157 -9.67 -17.80 -1.95
CA GLY A 157 -10.66 -16.93 -1.32
C GLY A 157 -11.88 -17.66 -0.73
N LEU A 158 -12.20 -18.86 -1.22
CA LEU A 158 -13.31 -19.69 -0.71
C LEU A 158 -13.03 -20.27 0.69
N ILE A 159 -11.76 -20.52 1.01
CA ILE A 159 -11.34 -21.09 2.31
C ILE A 159 -10.54 -20.10 3.16
N PHE A 160 -9.94 -19.09 2.53
CA PHE A 160 -9.21 -18.02 3.19
C PHE A 160 -9.62 -16.69 2.58
N PRO A 161 -10.59 -15.98 3.18
CA PRO A 161 -11.23 -14.82 2.54
C PRO A 161 -10.24 -13.75 2.08
N ILE A 162 -10.54 -13.13 0.93
CA ILE A 162 -9.75 -12.01 0.40
C ILE A 162 -9.91 -10.82 1.34
N ASN A 163 -8.92 -10.61 2.20
CA ASN A 163 -8.92 -9.59 3.23
C ASN A 163 -7.62 -8.77 3.18
N LYS A 164 -7.78 -7.47 2.95
CA LYS A 164 -6.71 -6.47 2.89
C LYS A 164 -6.12 -6.15 4.27
N ALA A 165 -6.95 -6.05 5.30
CA ALA A 165 -6.51 -5.69 6.65
C ALA A 165 -5.55 -6.73 7.23
N LEU A 166 -5.84 -8.01 7.00
CA LEU A 166 -4.95 -9.11 7.37
C LEU A 166 -3.84 -9.36 6.33
N TRP A 167 -3.94 -8.76 5.15
CA TRP A 167 -3.03 -9.03 4.02
C TRP A 167 -2.99 -10.52 3.63
N THR A 168 -4.16 -11.16 3.61
CA THR A 168 -4.31 -12.61 3.37
C THR A 168 -3.64 -13.13 2.10
N SER A 169 -3.25 -14.40 2.10
CA SER A 169 -2.60 -15.05 0.95
C SER A 169 -3.45 -15.01 -0.32
N SER A 170 -4.77 -15.17 -0.19
CA SER A 170 -5.73 -15.02 -1.29
C SER A 170 -5.75 -13.58 -1.83
N TYR A 171 -5.73 -12.57 -0.94
CA TYR A 171 -5.60 -11.15 -1.31
C TYR A 171 -4.29 -10.86 -2.04
N VAL A 172 -3.17 -11.44 -1.61
CA VAL A 172 -1.87 -11.27 -2.26
C VAL A 172 -1.89 -11.79 -3.69
N LEU A 173 -2.40 -13.01 -3.93
CA LEU A 173 -2.49 -13.58 -5.27
C LEU A 173 -3.47 -12.79 -6.15
N TYR A 174 -4.65 -12.46 -5.61
CA TYR A 174 -5.67 -11.73 -6.34
C TYR A 174 -5.19 -10.35 -6.79
N THR A 175 -4.66 -9.55 -5.86
CA THR A 175 -4.18 -8.21 -6.17
C THR A 175 -2.87 -8.20 -6.95
N GLY A 176 -1.98 -9.16 -6.70
CA GLY A 176 -0.77 -9.36 -7.51
C GLY A 176 -1.13 -9.67 -8.97
N GLY A 177 -2.13 -10.53 -9.19
CA GLY A 177 -2.64 -10.82 -10.52
C GLY A 177 -3.26 -9.60 -11.19
N ILE A 178 -4.12 -8.83 -10.50
CA ILE A 178 -4.68 -7.56 -11.03
C ILE A 178 -3.56 -6.57 -11.39
N ALA A 179 -2.54 -6.44 -10.55
CA ALA A 179 -1.40 -5.56 -10.82
C ALA A 179 -0.63 -6.00 -12.07
N MET A 180 -0.45 -7.31 -12.29
CA MET A 180 0.16 -7.85 -13.50
C MET A 180 -0.71 -7.59 -14.74
N GLN A 181 -2.03 -7.72 -14.65
CA GLN A 181 -2.95 -7.35 -15.73
C GLN A 181 -2.84 -5.88 -16.08
N PHE A 182 -2.83 -5.03 -15.06
CA PHE A 182 -2.72 -3.58 -15.25
C PHE A 182 -1.37 -3.18 -15.85
N LEU A 183 -0.28 -3.83 -15.44
CA LEU A 183 1.05 -3.64 -16.03
C LEU A 183 1.07 -4.07 -17.50
N ALA A 184 0.49 -5.24 -17.81
CA ALA A 184 0.40 -5.74 -19.19
C ALA A 184 -0.40 -4.79 -20.09
N ALA A 185 -1.55 -4.30 -19.59
CA ALA A 185 -2.39 -3.33 -20.31
C ALA A 185 -1.66 -1.99 -20.52
N CYS A 186 -0.97 -1.47 -19.50
CA CYS A 186 -0.18 -0.24 -19.62
C CYS A 186 0.94 -0.40 -20.65
N TYR A 187 1.71 -1.49 -20.58
CA TYR A 187 2.79 -1.76 -21.52
C TYR A 187 2.27 -1.92 -22.95
N TRP A 188 1.16 -2.65 -23.14
CA TRP A 188 0.53 -2.80 -24.44
C TRP A 188 0.05 -1.45 -25.00
N LEU A 189 -0.64 -0.63 -24.21
CA LEU A 189 -1.15 0.67 -24.68
C LEU A 189 -0.03 1.69 -24.99
N ILE A 190 0.99 1.76 -24.13
CA ILE A 190 2.01 2.82 -24.19
C ILE A 190 3.16 2.43 -25.11
N ASP A 191 3.69 1.22 -24.95
CA ASP A 191 4.91 0.78 -25.63
C ASP A 191 4.63 0.02 -26.93
N VAL A 192 3.52 -0.75 -27.00
CA VAL A 192 3.15 -1.48 -28.23
C VAL A 192 2.28 -0.63 -29.16
N GLN A 193 1.19 -0.04 -28.64
CA GLN A 193 0.27 0.79 -29.44
C GLN A 193 0.74 2.25 -29.59
N GLY A 194 1.74 2.69 -28.82
CA GLY A 194 2.26 4.05 -28.90
C GLY A 194 1.30 5.14 -28.39
N ILE A 195 0.24 4.78 -27.67
CA ILE A 195 -0.75 5.72 -27.15
C ILE A 195 -0.22 6.34 -25.85
N LYS A 196 0.58 7.40 -25.98
CA LYS A 196 1.35 8.00 -24.85
C LYS A 196 0.76 9.26 -24.24
N LYS A 197 -0.08 10.03 -24.96
CA LYS A 197 -0.49 11.37 -24.50
C LYS A 197 -1.21 11.36 -23.14
N TRP A 198 -2.06 10.36 -22.89
CA TRP A 198 -2.80 10.22 -21.64
C TRP A 198 -1.93 9.85 -20.44
N SER A 199 -0.74 9.25 -20.65
CA SER A 199 0.13 8.80 -19.55
C SER A 199 0.91 9.95 -18.91
N THR A 200 0.96 11.12 -19.56
CA THR A 200 1.76 12.28 -19.13
C THR A 200 1.52 12.71 -17.67
N PRO A 201 0.28 12.88 -17.18
CA PRO A 201 0.06 13.22 -15.77
C PRO A 201 0.56 12.14 -14.81
N PHE A 202 0.39 10.86 -15.18
CA PHE A 202 0.85 9.72 -14.39
C PHE A 202 2.38 9.63 -14.33
N ILE A 203 3.07 10.05 -15.39
CA ILE A 203 4.53 10.16 -15.39
C ILE A 203 4.95 11.16 -14.30
N TYR A 204 4.34 12.35 -14.23
CA TYR A 204 4.69 13.38 -13.21
C TYR A 204 4.54 12.86 -11.79
N TYR A 205 3.45 12.13 -11.52
CA TYR A 205 3.22 11.45 -10.26
C TYR A 205 4.25 10.34 -10.00
N GLY A 206 4.47 9.46 -10.98
CA GLY A 206 5.36 8.30 -10.84
C GLY A 206 6.81 8.68 -10.54
N MET A 207 7.34 9.73 -11.17
CA MET A 207 8.74 10.14 -10.97
C MET A 207 9.02 10.77 -9.60
N ASN A 208 7.98 11.18 -8.86
CA ASN A 208 8.06 11.83 -7.56
C ASN A 208 7.06 11.22 -6.56
N ALA A 209 6.79 9.91 -6.68
CA ALA A 209 5.74 9.21 -5.94
C ALA A 209 5.93 9.32 -4.41
N ILE A 210 7.16 9.19 -3.92
CA ILE A 210 7.47 9.28 -2.48
C ILE A 210 7.26 10.71 -1.98
N PHE A 211 7.68 11.71 -2.77
CA PHE A 211 7.47 13.11 -2.42
C PHE A 211 5.98 13.42 -2.27
N VAL A 212 5.14 13.07 -3.26
CA VAL A 212 3.71 13.37 -3.17
C VAL A 212 3.05 12.62 -2.03
N PHE A 213 3.42 11.37 -1.75
CA PHE A 213 2.90 10.61 -0.60
C PHE A 213 3.19 11.31 0.73
N VAL A 214 4.44 11.74 0.93
CA VAL A 214 4.87 12.43 2.17
C VAL A 214 4.24 13.83 2.25
N ALA A 215 4.30 14.60 1.16
CA ALA A 215 3.78 15.96 1.11
C ALA A 215 2.26 15.99 1.30
N SER A 216 1.51 15.05 0.73
CA SER A 216 0.06 14.96 0.93
C SER A 216 -0.26 14.62 2.39
N GLY A 217 0.44 13.65 2.99
CA GLY A 217 0.24 13.31 4.41
C GLY A 217 0.55 14.49 5.34
N PHE A 218 1.61 15.23 5.06
CA PHE A 218 2.00 16.41 5.82
C PHE A 218 0.97 17.56 5.66
N LEU A 219 0.50 17.80 4.43
CA LEU A 219 -0.53 18.81 4.16
C LEU A 219 -1.81 18.54 4.97
N VAL A 220 -2.32 17.31 4.93
CA VAL A 220 -3.53 16.94 5.71
C VAL A 220 -3.30 17.16 7.20
N LYS A 221 -2.14 16.77 7.73
CA LYS A 221 -1.80 16.93 9.16
C LYS A 221 -1.71 18.40 9.57
N LEU A 222 -1.07 19.25 8.77
CA LEU A 222 -0.98 20.68 9.03
C LEU A 222 -2.37 21.34 9.01
N LEU A 223 -3.15 21.09 7.96
CA LEU A 223 -4.50 21.64 7.83
C LEU A 223 -5.45 21.09 8.90
N SER A 224 -5.23 19.86 9.38
CA SER A 224 -6.03 19.28 10.45
C SER A 224 -5.62 19.81 11.83
N GLY A 225 -4.36 20.23 12.00
CA GLY A 225 -3.82 20.76 13.25
C GLY A 225 -4.19 22.22 13.50
N ILE A 226 -4.42 23.01 12.45
CA ILE A 226 -4.94 24.38 12.57
C ILE A 226 -6.44 24.29 12.86
N LYS A 227 -6.86 24.84 13.99
CA LYS A 227 -8.25 24.88 14.41
C LYS A 227 -8.83 26.27 14.18
N ILE A 228 -10.08 26.32 13.71
CA ILE A 228 -10.81 27.54 13.37
C ILE A 228 -12.16 27.50 14.07
N GLY A 229 -12.48 28.55 14.81
CA GLY A 229 -13.68 28.68 15.63
C GLY A 229 -13.34 28.81 17.13
N GLU A 230 -14.37 29.02 17.95
CA GLU A 230 -14.26 29.10 19.41
C GLU A 230 -15.28 28.12 20.05
N GLY A 231 -14.89 27.47 21.15
CA GLY A 231 -15.74 26.55 21.91
C GLY A 231 -16.11 25.26 21.17
N ASP A 232 -17.36 24.81 21.30
CA ASP A 232 -17.87 23.55 20.70
C ASP A 232 -17.99 23.58 19.16
N SER A 233 -17.75 24.73 18.52
CA SER A 233 -17.75 24.90 17.06
C SER A 233 -16.36 24.78 16.42
N GLU A 234 -15.37 24.32 17.18
CA GLU A 234 -13.98 24.22 16.76
C GLU A 234 -13.82 23.16 15.64
N LEU A 235 -13.63 23.64 14.42
CA LEU A 235 -13.39 22.79 13.25
C LEU A 235 -11.93 22.86 12.85
N SER A 236 -11.37 21.76 12.37
CA SER A 236 -10.07 21.81 11.73
C SER A 236 -10.16 22.60 10.42
N LEU A 237 -9.10 23.31 10.03
CA LEU A 237 -9.04 24.06 8.76
C LEU A 237 -9.33 23.13 7.57
N TRP A 238 -8.89 21.87 7.62
CA TRP A 238 -9.28 20.83 6.66
C TRP A 238 -10.80 20.68 6.53
N SER A 239 -11.49 20.51 7.66
CA SER A 239 -12.94 20.32 7.69
C SER A 239 -13.67 21.61 7.31
N TYR A 240 -13.16 22.76 7.74
CA TYR A 240 -13.70 24.07 7.39
C TYR A 240 -13.64 24.32 5.88
N LEU A 241 -12.51 24.04 5.22
CA LEU A 241 -12.37 24.18 3.77
C LEU A 241 -13.34 23.24 3.04
N TYR A 242 -13.43 21.99 3.47
CA TYR A 242 -14.37 21.02 2.89
C TYR A 242 -15.83 21.50 3.01
N GLN A 243 -16.24 21.93 4.21
CA GLN A 243 -17.62 22.35 4.45
C GLN A 243 -17.98 23.63 3.70
N ASN A 244 -17.15 24.66 3.79
CA ASN A 244 -17.49 25.98 3.26
C ASN A 244 -17.27 26.10 1.75
N MET A 245 -16.25 25.43 1.19
CA MET A 245 -15.95 25.55 -0.24
C MET A 245 -16.64 24.51 -1.11
N TYR A 246 -17.10 23.38 -0.53
CA TYR A 246 -17.69 22.28 -1.31
C TYR A 246 -19.05 21.86 -0.76
N ALA A 247 -19.13 21.44 0.49
CA ALA A 247 -20.38 20.89 1.04
C ALA A 247 -21.50 21.92 1.24
N SER A 248 -21.18 23.22 1.19
CA SER A 248 -22.15 24.32 1.31
C SER A 248 -23.08 24.44 0.10
N TRP A 249 -22.67 23.93 -1.07
CA TRP A 249 -23.43 24.03 -2.32
C TRP A 249 -23.49 22.72 -3.13
N LEU A 250 -22.67 21.72 -2.80
CA LEU A 250 -22.71 20.39 -3.41
C LEU A 250 -23.34 19.36 -2.49
N THR A 251 -23.94 18.32 -3.08
CA THR A 251 -24.33 17.12 -2.35
C THR A 251 -23.10 16.44 -1.75
N PRO A 252 -23.21 15.70 -0.62
CA PRO A 252 -22.06 15.11 0.06
C PRO A 252 -21.16 14.25 -0.85
N MET A 253 -21.76 13.48 -1.76
CA MET A 253 -21.03 12.67 -2.73
C MET A 253 -20.20 13.53 -3.70
N ASN A 254 -20.80 14.55 -4.28
CA ASN A 254 -20.14 15.43 -5.24
C ASN A 254 -19.10 16.34 -4.54
N ALA A 255 -19.39 16.78 -3.32
CA ALA A 255 -18.46 17.57 -2.51
C ALA A 255 -17.18 16.77 -2.21
N SER A 256 -17.32 15.51 -1.81
CA SER A 256 -16.18 14.61 -1.57
C SER A 256 -15.34 14.38 -2.83
N LEU A 257 -16.00 14.11 -3.96
CA LEU A 257 -15.32 13.92 -5.25
C LEU A 257 -14.59 15.20 -5.69
N ALA A 258 -15.26 16.35 -5.65
CA ALA A 258 -14.68 17.63 -6.06
C ALA A 258 -13.48 18.01 -5.19
N PHE A 259 -13.57 17.81 -3.87
CA PHE A 259 -12.46 18.06 -2.96
C PHE A 259 -11.26 17.16 -3.24
N ALA A 260 -11.49 15.86 -3.50
CA ALA A 260 -10.44 14.93 -3.90
C ALA A 260 -9.78 15.33 -5.23
N LEU A 261 -10.57 15.72 -6.23
CA LEU A 261 -10.06 16.20 -7.52
C LEU A 261 -9.22 17.48 -7.36
N THR A 262 -9.64 18.43 -6.52
CA THR A 262 -8.86 19.64 -6.24
C THR A 262 -7.49 19.29 -5.67
N LEU A 263 -7.41 18.35 -4.73
CA LEU A 263 -6.13 17.93 -4.17
C LEU A 263 -5.23 17.24 -5.21
N ILE A 264 -5.81 16.39 -6.06
CA ILE A 264 -5.08 15.74 -7.16
C ILE A 264 -4.56 16.78 -8.16
N LEU A 265 -5.37 17.77 -8.53
CA LEU A 265 -4.95 18.84 -9.45
C LEU A 265 -3.91 19.76 -8.82
N PHE A 266 -4.06 20.09 -7.53
CA PHE A 266 -3.08 20.86 -6.77
C PHE A 266 -1.70 20.19 -6.79
N PHE A 267 -1.63 18.90 -6.44
CA PHE A 267 -0.37 18.16 -6.49
C PHE A 267 0.12 17.95 -7.93
N LEU A 268 -0.78 17.78 -8.91
CA LEU A 268 -0.39 17.68 -10.32
C LEU A 268 0.35 18.93 -10.79
N VAL A 269 -0.10 20.13 -10.40
CA VAL A 269 0.58 21.40 -10.74
C VAL A 269 1.98 21.46 -10.13
N ILE A 270 2.12 21.07 -8.85
CA ILE A 270 3.41 21.01 -8.17
C ILE A 270 4.36 20.03 -8.86
N LEU A 271 3.88 18.81 -9.13
CA LEU A 271 4.66 17.74 -9.75
C LEU A 271 5.03 18.06 -11.19
N TRP A 272 4.15 18.72 -11.93
CA TRP A 272 4.44 19.23 -13.26
C TRP A 272 5.56 20.28 -13.23
N GLN A 273 5.54 21.19 -12.25
CA GLN A 273 6.60 22.19 -12.09
C GLN A 273 7.93 21.54 -11.69
N MET A 274 7.91 20.54 -10.80
CA MET A 274 9.08 19.75 -10.47
C MET A 274 9.64 19.03 -11.70
N TYR A 275 8.77 18.44 -12.53
CA TYR A 275 9.16 17.79 -13.76
C TYR A 275 9.83 18.75 -14.75
N LYS A 276 9.23 19.92 -15.00
CA LYS A 276 9.81 20.97 -15.86
C LYS A 276 11.19 21.42 -15.39
N ARG A 277 11.38 21.48 -14.06
CA ARG A 277 12.66 21.85 -13.44
C ARG A 277 13.62 20.67 -13.27
N LYS A 278 13.26 19.47 -13.74
CA LYS A 278 14.04 18.21 -13.59
C LYS A 278 14.37 17.87 -12.14
N ILE A 279 13.48 18.20 -11.20
CA ILE A 279 13.61 17.86 -9.79
C ILE A 279 12.93 16.52 -9.55
N PHE A 280 13.72 15.51 -9.16
CA PHE A 280 13.27 14.15 -8.91
C PHE A 280 13.70 13.66 -7.54
N VAL A 281 12.73 13.49 -6.64
CA VAL A 281 12.96 12.97 -5.29
C VAL A 281 12.84 11.45 -5.33
N LYS A 282 13.98 10.76 -5.19
CA LYS A 282 14.10 9.30 -5.18
C LYS A 282 14.68 8.82 -3.85
N VAL A 283 14.37 7.58 -3.45
CA VAL A 283 14.76 6.97 -2.18
C VAL A 283 15.19 5.52 -2.38
#